data_AF-C5TBJ1-F1
#
_entry.id   AF-C5TBJ1-F1
#
_cell.length_a   1.000
_cell.length_b   1.000
_cell.length_c   1.000
_cell.angle_alpha   90.00
_cell.angle_beta   90.00
_cell.angle_gamma   90.00
#
_symmetry.space_group_name_H-M   'P 1'
#
loop_
_entity.id
_entity.type
_entity.pdbx_description
1 polymer ?
#
loop_
_entity_poly.entity_id
_entity_poly.type
_entity_poly.pdbx_seq_one_letter_code
_entity_poly.pdbx_strand_id
1 'polypeptide(L)'
;MQHDHACMADDWAAARLPLQALMEGRQAAFSEADGAAFDRFVGRYDRHIRDEETVAYPAAQTLLAAPALEAMGSEMAARRKAPTPAR
;
A
#
# COMPACT_ATOMS: atom_id res chain seq x y z
N MET A 1 -7.43 7.80 -7.83
CA MET A 1 -6.54 7.19 -6.83
C MET A 1 -7.22 6.93 -5.47
N GLN A 2 -7.93 7.87 -4.83
CA GLN A 2 -8.46 7.61 -3.47
C GLN A 2 -9.39 6.39 -3.31
N HIS A 3 -10.29 6.17 -4.27
CA HIS A 3 -11.11 4.95 -4.27
C HIS A 3 -10.24 3.68 -4.44
N ASP A 4 -9.22 3.74 -5.28
CA ASP A 4 -8.31 2.61 -5.50
C ASP A 4 -7.48 2.31 -4.25
N HIS A 5 -7.03 3.32 -3.51
CA HIS A 5 -6.40 3.14 -2.19
C HIS A 5 -7.32 2.43 -1.18
N ALA A 6 -8.63 2.78 -1.17
CA ALA A 6 -9.59 2.10 -0.30
C ALA A 6 -9.71 0.62 -0.68
N CYS A 7 -9.85 0.32 -1.98
CA CYS A 7 -9.87 -1.06 -2.45
C CYS A 7 -8.57 -1.82 -2.16
N MET A 8 -7.40 -1.17 -2.24
CA MET A 8 -6.12 -1.77 -1.86
C MET A 8 -6.08 -2.11 -0.37
N ALA A 9 -6.62 -1.24 0.49
CA ALA A 9 -6.71 -1.50 1.92
C ALA A 9 -7.62 -2.70 2.22
N ASP A 10 -8.76 -2.81 1.52
CA ASP A 10 -9.69 -3.95 1.65
C ASP A 10 -9.04 -5.25 1.17
N ASP A 11 -8.34 -5.22 0.03
CA ASP A 11 -7.64 -6.38 -0.52
C ASP A 11 -6.49 -6.82 0.40
N TRP A 12 -5.75 -5.88 0.99
CA TRP A 12 -4.75 -6.17 2.01
C TRP A 12 -5.37 -6.79 3.26
N ALA A 13 -6.48 -6.24 3.75
CA ALA A 13 -7.17 -6.77 4.92
C ALA A 13 -7.59 -8.22 4.70
N ALA A 14 -8.11 -8.55 3.51
CA ALA A 14 -8.46 -9.91 3.14
C ALA A 14 -7.25 -10.83 3.02
N ALA A 15 -6.18 -10.41 2.32
CA ALA A 15 -4.95 -11.17 2.17
C ALA A 15 -4.23 -11.42 3.51
N ARG A 16 -4.34 -10.50 4.47
CA ARG A 16 -3.69 -10.63 5.77
C ARG A 16 -4.27 -11.76 6.63
N LEU A 17 -5.56 -12.07 6.50
CA LEU A 17 -6.24 -13.09 7.32
C LEU A 17 -5.60 -14.48 7.22
N PRO A 18 -5.36 -15.07 6.03
CA PRO A 18 -4.70 -16.37 5.93
C PRO A 18 -3.26 -16.35 6.43
N LEU A 19 -2.51 -15.25 6.22
CA LEU A 19 -1.16 -15.10 6.76
C LEU A 19 -1.15 -15.17 8.29
N GLN A 20 -2.11 -14.50 8.94
CA GLN A 20 -2.26 -14.55 10.39
C GLN A 20 -2.66 -15.94 10.86
N ALA A 21 -3.64 -16.57 10.21
CA ALA A 21 -4.07 -17.91 10.56
C ALA A 21 -2.95 -18.94 10.44
N LEU A 22 -2.06 -18.82 9.44
CA LEU A 22 -0.88 -19.68 9.30
C LEU A 22 0.10 -19.45 10.45
N MET A 23 0.41 -18.20 10.76
CA MET A 23 1.29 -17.82 11.87
C MET A 23 0.76 -18.31 13.23
N GLU A 24 -0.57 -18.31 13.41
CA GLU A 24 -1.24 -18.74 14.64
C GLU A 24 -1.50 -20.25 14.67
N GLY A 25 -1.06 -21.00 13.66
CA GLY A 25 -1.25 -22.46 13.57
C GLY A 25 -2.71 -22.90 13.36
N ARG A 26 -3.61 -21.98 13.01
CA ARG A 26 -5.02 -22.29 12.70
C ARG A 26 -5.22 -22.86 11.31
N GLN A 27 -4.21 -22.77 10.45
CA GLN A 27 -4.13 -23.48 9.18
C GLN A 27 -2.71 -24.02 9.00
N ALA A 28 -2.58 -25.15 8.31
CA ALA A 28 -1.29 -25.77 8.00
C ALA A 28 -0.75 -25.38 6.62
N ALA A 29 -1.63 -24.91 5.73
CA ALA A 29 -1.30 -24.48 4.37
C ALA A 29 -2.39 -23.52 3.86
N PHE A 30 -2.06 -22.76 2.81
CA PHE A 30 -3.00 -21.89 2.11
C PHE A 30 -3.93 -22.68 1.20
N SER A 31 -5.20 -22.30 1.20
CA SER A 31 -6.18 -22.80 0.24
C SER A 31 -6.10 -22.07 -1.10
N GLU A 32 -6.78 -22.58 -2.13
CA GLU A 32 -6.94 -21.87 -3.40
C GLU A 32 -7.63 -20.50 -3.23
N ALA A 33 -8.58 -20.40 -2.29
CA ALA A 33 -9.25 -19.13 -1.99
C ALA A 33 -8.30 -18.10 -1.36
N ASP A 34 -7.37 -18.56 -0.50
CA ASP A 34 -6.32 -17.70 0.06
C ASP A 34 -5.36 -17.23 -1.03
N GLY A 35 -4.97 -18.14 -1.95
CA GLY A 35 -4.20 -17.83 -3.15
C GLY A 35 -4.87 -16.74 -4.00
N ALA A 36 -6.16 -16.89 -4.29
CA ALA A 36 -6.92 -15.89 -5.04
C ALA A 36 -7.01 -14.53 -4.32
N ALA A 37 -6.99 -14.51 -2.98
CA ALA A 37 -6.91 -13.26 -2.22
C ALA A 37 -5.54 -12.59 -2.36
N PHE A 38 -4.45 -13.36 -2.36
CA PHE A 38 -3.11 -12.84 -2.63
C PHE A 38 -2.98 -12.28 -4.05
N ASP A 39 -3.42 -13.03 -5.06
CA ASP A 39 -3.34 -12.62 -6.46
C ASP A 39 -4.12 -11.33 -6.71
N ARG A 40 -5.30 -11.19 -6.09
CA ARG A 40 -6.09 -9.96 -6.17
C ARG A 40 -5.36 -8.76 -5.58
N PHE A 41 -4.75 -8.92 -4.41
CA PHE A 41 -3.98 -7.85 -3.78
C PHE A 41 -2.77 -7.45 -4.63
N VAL A 42 -1.96 -8.42 -5.07
CA VAL A 42 -0.77 -8.19 -5.91
C VAL A 42 -1.16 -7.51 -7.22
N GLY A 43 -2.16 -8.04 -7.93
CA GLY A 43 -2.61 -7.49 -9.21
C GLY A 43 -3.12 -6.06 -9.10
N ARG A 44 -3.81 -5.71 -8.00
CA ARG A 44 -4.21 -4.31 -7.77
C ARG A 44 -3.00 -3.43 -7.46
N TYR A 45 -2.10 -3.89 -6.60
CA TYR A 45 -0.91 -3.13 -6.22
C TYR A 45 -0.01 -2.84 -7.43
N ASP A 46 0.20 -3.83 -8.31
CA ASP A 46 0.97 -3.68 -9.54
C ASP A 46 0.35 -2.66 -10.49
N ARG A 47 -0.97 -2.69 -10.66
CA ARG A 47 -1.67 -1.66 -11.45
C ARG A 47 -1.51 -0.29 -10.82
N HIS A 48 -1.70 -0.19 -9.50
CA HIS A 48 -1.65 1.05 -8.78
C HIS A 48 -0.28 1.74 -8.92
N ILE A 49 0.81 1.02 -8.66
CA ILE A 49 2.17 1.55 -8.83
C ILE A 49 2.40 2.01 -10.26
N ARG A 50 1.95 1.23 -11.26
CA ARG A 50 2.10 1.63 -12.66
C ARG A 50 1.40 2.96 -12.93
N ASP A 51 0.19 3.14 -12.42
CA ASP A 51 -0.58 4.37 -12.58
C ASP A 51 0.08 5.55 -11.83
N GLU A 52 0.65 5.32 -10.65
CA GLU A 52 1.44 6.33 -9.94
C GLU A 52 2.66 6.77 -10.72
N GLU A 53 3.50 5.81 -11.15
CA GLU A 53 4.78 6.05 -11.83
C GLU A 53 4.60 6.69 -13.22
N THR A 54 3.55 6.29 -13.95
CA THR A 54 3.37 6.71 -15.35
C THR A 54 2.43 7.90 -15.51
N VAL A 55 1.57 8.18 -14.53
CA VAL A 55 0.56 9.24 -14.63
C VAL A 55 0.67 10.22 -13.46
N ALA A 56 0.54 9.76 -12.22
CA ALA A 56 0.40 10.66 -11.08
C ALA A 56 1.69 11.45 -10.79
N TYR A 57 2.84 10.76 -10.69
CA TYR A 57 4.12 11.38 -10.38
C TYR A 57 4.62 12.30 -11.50
N PRO A 58 4.54 11.93 -12.80
CA PRO A 58 4.88 12.86 -13.88
C PRO A 58 4.02 14.13 -13.84
N ALA A 59 2.70 14.01 -13.66
CA ALA A 59 1.82 15.17 -13.54
C ALA A 59 2.20 16.04 -12.34
N ALA A 60 2.45 15.45 -11.17
CA ALA A 60 2.85 16.19 -9.98
C ALA A 60 4.20 16.92 -10.16
N GLN A 61 5.19 16.29 -10.82
CA GLN A 61 6.48 16.91 -11.10
C GLN A 61 6.37 18.15 -11.98
N THR A 62 5.41 18.20 -12.91
CA THR A 62 5.18 19.41 -13.72
C THR A 62 4.55 20.56 -12.95
N LEU A 63 3.88 20.28 -11.82
CA LEU A 63 3.14 21.27 -11.03
C LEU A 63 3.90 21.77 -9.81
N LEU A 64 4.82 20.97 -9.28
CA LEU A 64 5.51 21.24 -8.02
C LEU A 64 6.85 21.95 -8.24
N ALA A 65 6.99 23.15 -7.68
CA ALA A 65 8.27 23.85 -7.60
C ALA A 65 9.20 23.18 -6.56
N ALA A 66 10.52 23.27 -6.79
CA ALA A 66 11.52 22.63 -5.94
C ALA A 66 11.37 22.93 -4.42
N PRO A 67 11.12 24.18 -3.97
CA PRO A 67 10.94 24.45 -2.54
C PRO A 67 9.72 23.73 -1.92
N ALA A 68 8.63 23.57 -2.68
CA ALA A 68 7.45 22.86 -2.21
C ALA A 68 7.72 21.35 -2.07
N LEU A 69 8.48 20.78 -3.01
CA LEU A 69 8.90 19.38 -2.96
C LEU A 69 9.83 19.10 -1.76
N GLU A 70 10.80 19.98 -1.51
CA GLU A 70 11.72 19.89 -0.37
C GLU A 70 10.99 19.97 0.98
N ALA A 71 10.01 20.88 1.10
CA ALA A 71 9.19 21.02 2.29
C ALA A 71 8.37 19.75 2.56
N MET A 72 7.71 19.20 1.52
CA MET A 72 6.98 17.94 1.65
C MET A 72 7.89 16.77 2.02
N GLY A 73 9.06 16.65 1.38
CA GLY A 73 10.03 15.60 1.70
C GLY A 73 10.54 15.65 3.15
N SER A 74 10.79 16.86 3.65
CA SER A 74 11.22 17.08 5.04
C SER A 74 10.14 16.67 6.04
N GLU A 75 8.89 17.03 5.77
CA GLU A 75 7.73 16.65 6.58
C GLU A 75 7.51 15.12 6.58
N MET A 76 7.57 14.47 5.41
CA MET A 76 7.48 13.01 5.28
C MET A 76 8.61 12.29 6.03
N ALA A 77 9.84 12.80 5.98
CA ALA A 77 10.96 12.22 6.70
C ALA A 77 10.80 12.36 8.22
N ALA A 78 10.26 13.49 8.70
CA ALA A 78 9.97 13.71 10.11
C ALA A 78 8.91 12.72 10.63
N ARG A 79 7.83 12.48 9.87
CA ARG A 79 6.79 11.48 10.23
C ARG A 79 7.35 10.07 10.45
N ARG A 80 8.37 9.67 9.68
CA ARG A 80 9.01 8.34 9.80
C ARG A 80 9.95 8.22 11.02
N LYS A 81 10.40 9.34 11.57
CA LYS A 81 11.24 9.38 12.79
C LYS A 81 10.41 9.54 14.07
N ALA A 82 9.12 9.88 13.94
CA ALA A 82 8.24 9.99 15.09
C ALA A 82 8.04 8.60 15.74
N PRO A 83 8.10 8.49 17.08
CA PRO A 83 7.79 7.23 17.76
C PRO A 83 6.36 6.80 17.41
N THR A 84 6.15 5.49 17.21
CA THR A 84 4.82 4.93 16.96
C THR A 84 3.89 5.35 18.09
N PRO A 85 2.76 6.04 17.82
CA PRO A 85 1.80 6.34 18.86
C PRO A 85 1.31 5.03 19.49
N ALA A 86 1.26 4.99 20.83
CA ALA A 86 0.75 3.83 21.56
C ALA A 86 -0.67 3.53 21.08
N ARG A 87 -0.89 2.28 20.68
CA ARG A 87 -2.20 1.74 20.29
C ARG A 87 -3.03 1.38 21.51
#